data_AF-A0A376IY85-F1
#
_entry.id   AF-A0A376IY85-F1
#
_cell.length_a   1.000
_cell.length_b   1.000
_cell.length_c   1.000
_cell.angle_alpha   90.00
_cell.angle_beta   90.00
_cell.angle_gamma   90.00
#
_symmetry.space_group_name_H-M   'P 1'
#
loop_
_entity.id
_entity.type
_entity.pdbx_description
1 polymer ?
#
loop_
_entity_poly.entity_id
_entity_poly.type
_entity_poly.pdbx_seq_one_letter_code
_entity_poly.pdbx_strand_id
1 'polypeptide(L)' 'MATNEILIVNKIGRADGDYGCYCPHCGKPMFFREDELEDIRGSQYQHSRVINLITGERCDGWLEVSSSAGYSRILFDQGV' A
#
# COMPACT_ATOMS: atom_id res chain seq x y z
N MET A 1 14.91 0.58 10.25
CA MET A 1 14.38 1.18 11.51
C MET A 1 12.96 1.62 11.22
N ALA A 2 11.96 0.99 11.82
CA ALA A 2 10.56 1.38 11.61
C ALA A 2 10.32 2.71 12.34
N THR A 3 10.21 3.80 11.60
CA THR A 3 9.73 5.07 12.13
C THR A 3 8.25 4.91 12.43
N ASN A 4 7.83 5.24 13.66
CA ASN A 4 6.42 5.22 14.11
C ASN A 4 5.52 6.24 13.39
N GLU A 5 5.95 6.72 12.21
CA GLU A 5 5.26 7.74 11.44
C GLU A 5 4.25 7.07 10.51
N ILE A 6 2.97 7.34 10.73
CA ILE A 6 1.90 6.88 9.84
C ILE A 6 1.94 7.78 8.61
N LEU A 7 2.37 7.23 7.48
CA LEU A 7 2.45 7.97 6.22
C LEU A 7 1.14 7.83 5.44
N ILE A 8 0.64 8.95 4.92
CA ILE A 8 -0.63 8.99 4.21
C ILE A 8 -0.43 8.68 2.72
N VAL A 9 -1.17 7.71 2.21
CA VAL A 9 -1.21 7.37 0.79
C VAL A 9 -2.43 7.99 0.15
N ASN A 10 -2.21 8.76 -0.91
CA ASN A 10 -3.27 9.45 -1.65
C ASN A 10 -3.62 8.77 -2.98
N LYS A 11 -3.00 7.62 -3.27
CA LYS A 11 -3.19 6.88 -4.52
C LYS A 11 -3.39 5.40 -4.24
N ILE A 12 -4.46 4.86 -4.80
CA ILE A 12 -4.79 3.43 -4.79
C ILE A 12 -4.82 2.96 -6.23
N GLY A 13 -4.41 1.73 -6.47
CA GLY A 13 -4.50 1.05 -7.76
C GLY A 13 -5.19 -0.29 -7.63
N ARG A 14 -5.34 -0.96 -8.77
CA ARG A 14 -5.85 -2.33 -8.84
C ARG A 14 -4.94 -3.16 -9.74
N ALA A 15 -4.55 -4.34 -9.28
CA ALA A 15 -3.79 -5.31 -10.06
C ALA A 15 -4.46 -6.68 -9.92
N ASP A 16 -4.66 -7.40 -11.03
CA ASP A 16 -5.23 -8.75 -11.06
C ASP A 16 -6.55 -8.97 -10.30
N GLY A 17 -7.31 -7.90 -10.06
CA GLY A 17 -8.57 -7.94 -9.33
C GLY A 17 -8.50 -7.39 -7.91
N ASP A 18 -7.31 -7.35 -7.31
CA ASP A 18 -7.04 -6.86 -5.96
C ASP A 18 -6.68 -5.37 -5.93
N TYR A 19 -7.18 -4.66 -4.92
CA TYR A 19 -6.76 -3.28 -4.67
C TYR A 19 -5.44 -3.23 -3.93
N GLY A 20 -4.63 -2.23 -4.23
CA GLY A 20 -3.35 -2.05 -3.56
C GLY A 20 -2.82 -0.64 -3.66
N CYS A 21 -1.75 -0.36 -2.93
CA CYS A 21 -0.99 0.87 -3.07
C CYS A 21 0.52 0.59 -3.00
N TYR A 22 1.32 1.60 -3.31
CA TYR A 22 2.75 1.56 -2.99
C TYR A 22 2.96 2.03 -1.56
N CYS A 23 3.68 1.25 -0.77
CA CYS A 23 4.01 1.63 0.59
C CYS A 23 4.98 2.84 0.55
N PRO A 24 4.63 3.98 1.17
CA PRO A 24 5.46 5.19 1.13
C PRO A 24 6.79 5.04 1.89
N HIS A 25 6.90 4.03 2.77
CA HIS A 25 8.11 3.75 3.55
C HIS A 25 9.20 3.02 2.76
N CYS A 26 8.83 2.08 1.89
CA CYS A 26 9.77 1.20 1.20
C CYS A 26 9.59 1.18 -0.32
N GLY A 27 8.58 1.88 -0.86
CA GLY A 27 8.27 1.94 -2.28
C GLY A 27 7.74 0.64 -2.88
N LYS A 28 7.57 -0.44 -2.09
CA LYS A 28 7.07 -1.72 -2.58
C LYS A 28 5.54 -1.75 -2.66
N PRO A 29 4.96 -2.47 -3.63
CA PRO A 29 3.53 -2.65 -3.74
C PRO A 29 3.01 -3.49 -2.57
N MET A 30 1.84 -3.13 -2.06
CA MET A 30 1.07 -3.92 -1.11
C MET A 30 -0.38 -3.97 -1.56
N PHE A 31 -1.04 -5.08 -1.25
CA PHE A 31 -2.43 -5.32 -1.60
C PHE A 31 -3.29 -5.37 -0.33
N PHE A 32 -4.46 -4.76 -0.42
CA PHE A 32 -5.48 -4.79 0.61
C PHE A 32 -6.28 -6.08 0.49
N ARG A 33 -6.94 -6.50 1.57
CA ARG A 33 -7.81 -7.68 1.55
C ARG A 33 -9.23 -7.33 1.13
N GLU A 34 -9.55 -6.05 1.16
CA GLU A 34 -10.85 -5.48 0.93
C GLU A 34 -11.10 -5.34 -0.57
N ASP A 35 -12.28 -5.77 -0.98
CA ASP A 35 -12.74 -5.73 -2.38
C ASP A 35 -13.38 -4.37 -2.75
N GLU A 36 -13.56 -3.47 -1.79
CA GLU A 36 -14.26 -2.20 -1.96
C GLU A 36 -13.36 -1.00 -1.63
N LEU A 37 -13.32 -0.02 -2.53
CA LEU A 37 -12.50 1.19 -2.37
C LEU A 37 -12.90 2.03 -1.15
N GLU A 38 -14.17 1.99 -0.77
CA GLU A 38 -14.70 2.78 0.35
C GLU A 38 -14.22 2.23 1.69
N ASP A 39 -14.15 0.90 1.85
CA ASP A 39 -13.57 0.25 3.03
C ASP A 39 -12.05 0.47 3.14
N ILE A 40 -11.37 0.62 2.00
CA ILE A 40 -9.93 0.91 1.97
C ILE A 40 -9.64 2.35 2.35
N ARG A 41 -10.49 3.30 1.94
CA ARG A 41 -10.30 4.73 2.16
C ARG A 41 -10.55 5.13 3.62
N GLY A 42 -9.59 5.83 4.22
CA GLY A 42 -9.64 6.19 5.65
C GLY A 42 -9.19 5.06 6.58
N SER A 43 -8.84 3.90 6.04
CA SER A 43 -8.33 2.76 6.80
C SER A 43 -6.81 2.81 6.91
N GLN A 44 -6.30 2.30 8.03
CA GLN A 44 -4.87 2.19 8.31
C GLN A 44 -4.40 0.76 8.10
N TYR A 45 -3.28 0.62 7.42
CA TYR A 45 -2.69 -0.66 7.10
C TYR A 45 -1.25 -0.72 7.57
N GLN A 46 -0.86 -1.85 8.12
CA GLN A 46 0.54 -2.12 8.41
C GLN A 46 1.16 -2.92 7.28
N HIS A 47 2.27 -2.43 6.73
CA HIS A 47 3.01 -3.16 5.72
C HIS A 47 3.90 -4.22 6.38
N SER A 48 3.29 -5.35 6.76
CA SER A 48 3.93 -6.41 7.57
C SER A 48 4.10 -7.77 6.86
N ARG A 49 3.79 -7.88 5.56
CA ARG A 49 3.52 -9.21 4.98
C ARG A 49 4.68 -9.95 4.32
N VAL A 50 5.82 -9.32 4.03
CA VAL A 50 6.92 -10.02 3.35
C VAL A 50 8.28 -9.59 3.91
N ILE A 51 8.94 -10.50 4.62
CA ILE A 51 10.40 -10.42 4.82
C ILE A 51 11.02 -10.50 3.44
N ASN A 52 11.76 -9.48 3.03
CA ASN A 52 12.61 -9.63 1.86
C ASN A 52 13.65 -10.70 2.18
N LEU A 53 13.53 -11.91 1.63
CA LEU A 53 14.45 -13.02 1.94
C LEU A 53 15.90 -12.73 1.51
N ILE A 54 16.11 -11.73 0.65
CA ILE A 54 17.43 -11.32 0.16
C ILE A 54 18.03 -10.22 1.05
N THR A 55 17.23 -9.25 1.49
CA THR A 55 17.74 -8.11 2.31
C THR A 55 17.47 -8.26 3.81
N GLY A 56 16.63 -9.22 4.23
CA GLY A 56 16.18 -9.40 5.60
C GLY A 56 15.26 -8.29 6.12
N GLU A 57 14.99 -7.27 5.30
CA GLU A 57 14.29 -6.06 5.75
C GLU A 57 12.79 -6.25 5.74
N ARG A 58 12.18 -5.87 6.86
CA ARG A 58 10.75 -5.65 7.00
C ARG A 58 10.51 -4.16 7.00
N CYS A 59 9.49 -3.72 6.26
CA CYS A 59 9.04 -2.35 6.36
C CYS A 59 8.48 -2.10 7.77
N ASP A 60 7.56 -2.96 8.22
CA ASP A 60 6.81 -2.83 9.49
C ASP A 60 6.15 -1.45 9.67
N GLY A 61 6.11 -0.65 8.60
CA GLY A 61 5.66 0.72 8.59
C GLY A 61 4.15 0.80 8.48
N TRP A 62 3.58 1.72 9.24
CA TRP A 62 2.16 2.03 9.20
C TRP A 62 1.88 3.06 8.12
N LEU A 63 0.81 2.85 7.37
CA LEU A 63 0.30 3.82 6.41
C LEU A 63 -1.21 3.98 6.61
N GLU A 64 -1.68 5.17 6.31
CA GLU A 64 -3.11 5.47 6.24
C GLU A 64 -3.47 5.74 4.79
N VAL A 65 -4.56 5.13 4.32
CA VAL A 65 -5.10 5.49 3.02
C VAL A 65 -5.99 6.70 3.23
N SER A 66 -5.70 7.80 2.54
CA SER A 66 -6.52 9.02 2.62
C SER A 66 -7.98 8.72 2.25
N SER A 67 -8.94 9.29 2.98
CA SER A 67 -10.37 9.18 2.66
C SER A 67 -10.71 9.72 1.26
N SER A 68 -9.87 10.62 0.73
CA SER A 68 -9.97 11.19 -0.61
C SER A 68 -8.98 10.58 -1.61
N ALA A 69 -8.36 9.43 -1.28
CA ALA A 69 -7.34 8.82 -2.12
C ALA A 69 -7.87 8.55 -3.54
N GLY A 70 -7.13 9.04 -4.53
CA GLY A 70 -7.44 8.87 -5.94
C GLY A 70 -7.23 7.43 -6.38
N TYR A 71 -8.20 6.87 -7.09
CA TYR A 71 -8.06 5.57 -7.73
C TYR A 71 -7.40 5.72 -9.10
N SER A 72 -6.35 4.94 -9.35
CA SER A 72 -5.66 4.91 -10.63
C SER A 72 -5.59 3.47 -11.16
N ARG A 73 -6.28 3.23 -12.28
CA ARG A 73 -6.27 1.92 -12.94
C ARG A 73 -4.89 1.54 -13.51
N ILE A 74 -4.03 2.53 -13.73
CA ILE A 74 -2.69 2.36 -14.31
C ILE A 74 -1.57 2.39 -13.25
N LEU A 75 -1.91 2.40 -11.96
CA LEU A 75 -0.92 2.51 -10.89
C LEU A 75 0.09 1.33 -10.92
N PHE A 76 -0.42 0.13 -11.19
CA PHE A 76 0.37 -1.10 -11.29
C PHE A 76 0.62 -1.54 -12.74
N ASP A 77 -0.10 -0.97 -13.70
CA ASP A 77 -0.01 -1.25 -15.14
C ASP A 77 1.15 -0.51 -15.82
N GLN A 78 2.14 -0.02 -15.06
CA GLN A 78 3.37 0.52 -15.65
C GLN A 78 4.29 -0.63 -16.07
N GLY A 79 3.80 -1.45 -17.02
CA GLY A 79 4.63 -2.31 -17.83
C GLY A 79 5.52 -1.44 -18.72
N VAL A 80 6.82 -1.53 -18.51
CA VAL A 80 7.86 -1.13 -19.48
C VAL A 80 7.83 -2.04 -20.69
#